data_AF-A0AA42T301-F1
#
_entry.id   AF-A0AA42T301-F1
#
_cell.length_a   1.000
_cell.length_b   1.000
_cell.length_c   1.000
_cell.angle_alpha   90.00
_cell.angle_beta   90.00
_cell.angle_gamma   90.00
#
_symmetry.space_group_name_H-M   'P 1'
#
loop_
_entity.id
_entity.type
_entity.pdbx_description
1 polymer ?
#
loop_
_entity_poly.entity_id
_entity_poly.type
_entity_poly.pdbx_seq_one_letter_code
_entity_poly.pdbx_strand_id
1 'polypeptide(L)'
;MKRKGQSMKIRAVCRGEAKSLPGKTMKTGIFKHPVHGPVMVDAEGIVSDAVCNRKHHGGPDQAIYVMGSVDLDFWSHSLGFVVEAGFFGENLVLDGVDSAKLHVGDRFLAHEVVLEVTAARIPCATLSARIGDPDFAPRFRQAGQPGFYCRVLKGGMLAAGEDIAFEPYRGTKLPIPTILQHFRPMQLDAAERRAYLETPLASRFRAMLEA
;
A
#
# COMPACT_ATOMS: atom_id res chain seq x y z
N MET A 1 -14.86 3.29 13.44
CA MET A 1 -13.40 3.48 13.58
C MET A 1 -13.02 3.15 15.01
N LYS A 2 -12.08 2.21 15.22
CA LYS A 2 -11.55 1.91 16.55
C LYS A 2 -10.85 3.15 17.13
N ARG A 3 -10.97 3.37 18.43
CA ARG A 3 -10.54 4.59 19.14
C ARG A 3 -9.01 4.63 19.25
N LYS A 4 -8.47 5.85 19.35
CA LYS A 4 -7.05 6.15 19.62
C LYS A 4 -6.52 5.26 20.76
N GLY A 5 -5.44 4.52 20.53
CA GLY A 5 -4.76 3.69 21.54
C GLY A 5 -5.13 2.21 21.59
N GLN A 6 -5.95 1.68 20.66
CA GLN A 6 -6.16 0.24 20.56
C GLN A 6 -5.08 -0.41 19.67
N SER A 7 -4.29 -1.33 20.24
CA SER A 7 -3.28 -2.08 19.49
C SER A 7 -3.93 -2.88 18.35
N MET A 8 -3.43 -2.71 17.14
CA MET A 8 -3.72 -3.60 16.00
C MET A 8 -2.61 -4.64 15.91
N LYS A 9 -2.79 -5.67 15.08
CA LYS A 9 -1.75 -6.65 14.81
C LYS A 9 -1.31 -6.63 13.36
N ILE A 10 -0.03 -6.92 13.15
CA ILE A 10 0.50 -7.29 11.85
C ILE A 10 0.09 -8.73 11.58
N ARG A 11 -0.97 -8.93 10.80
CA ARG A 11 -1.50 -10.27 10.50
C ARG A 11 -0.49 -11.10 9.71
N ALA A 12 0.12 -10.49 8.70
CA ALA A 12 1.08 -11.16 7.84
C ALA A 12 2.19 -10.20 7.41
N VAL A 13 3.39 -10.75 7.28
CA VAL A 13 4.53 -10.13 6.60
C VAL A 13 4.82 -10.99 5.38
N CYS A 14 4.87 -10.37 4.21
CA CYS A 14 4.95 -11.03 2.92
C CYS A 14 6.15 -10.50 2.13
N ARG A 15 6.83 -11.43 1.46
CA ARG A 15 7.93 -11.11 0.55
C ARG A 15 7.77 -11.92 -0.73
N GLY A 16 8.28 -11.39 -1.83
CA GLY A 16 8.28 -12.02 -3.12
C GLY A 16 9.68 -12.21 -3.66
N GLU A 17 9.83 -13.22 -4.51
CA GLU A 17 11.00 -13.41 -5.35
C GLU A 17 10.68 -12.97 -6.78
N ALA A 18 11.71 -12.60 -7.54
CA ALA A 18 11.54 -12.21 -8.93
C ALA A 18 11.18 -13.43 -9.79
N LYS A 19 9.93 -13.50 -10.23
CA LYS A 19 9.40 -14.58 -11.08
C LYS A 19 8.85 -14.04 -12.40
N SER A 20 8.93 -14.82 -13.47
CA SER A 20 8.30 -14.46 -14.75
C SER A 20 6.79 -14.71 -14.69
N LEU A 21 6.01 -13.86 -15.34
CA LEU A 21 4.60 -14.15 -15.61
C LEU A 21 4.49 -14.99 -16.89
N PRO A 22 3.54 -15.94 -16.99
CA PRO A 22 3.25 -16.64 -18.24
C PRO A 22 3.00 -15.65 -19.38
N GLY A 23 3.70 -15.83 -20.50
CA GLY A 23 3.58 -14.93 -21.67
C GLY A 23 4.23 -13.55 -21.50
N LYS A 24 5.05 -13.32 -20.46
CA LYS A 24 5.81 -12.07 -20.27
C LYS A 24 7.30 -12.36 -20.12
N THR A 25 8.13 -11.56 -20.78
CA THR A 25 9.60 -11.62 -20.70
C THR A 25 10.15 -10.99 -19.43
N MET A 26 9.44 -10.00 -18.88
CA MET A 26 9.86 -9.28 -17.67
C MET A 26 9.49 -10.04 -16.40
N LYS A 27 10.44 -10.11 -15.46
CA LYS A 27 10.18 -10.61 -14.10
C LYS A 27 9.36 -9.62 -13.28
N THR A 28 8.63 -10.14 -12.31
CA THR A 28 7.82 -9.39 -11.36
C THR A 28 7.98 -9.95 -9.95
N GLY A 29 7.90 -9.08 -8.95
CA GLY A 29 7.82 -9.45 -7.53
C GLY A 29 6.39 -9.44 -6.99
N ILE A 30 5.38 -9.43 -7.87
CA ILE A 30 3.96 -9.39 -7.48
C ILE A 30 3.60 -10.59 -6.61
N PHE A 31 4.14 -11.78 -6.91
CA PHE A 31 3.90 -13.00 -6.17
C PHE A 31 4.63 -12.98 -4.83
N LYS A 32 3.99 -12.36 -3.84
CA LYS A 32 4.44 -12.38 -2.45
C LYS A 32 3.72 -13.48 -1.68
N HIS A 33 4.42 -14.02 -0.69
CA HIS A 33 3.91 -15.04 0.21
C HIS A 33 4.26 -14.67 1.65
N PRO A 34 3.43 -15.06 2.63
CA PRO A 34 3.76 -14.89 4.04
C PRO A 34 5.10 -15.55 4.38
N VAL A 35 5.89 -14.87 5.20
CA VAL A 35 7.15 -15.39 5.73
C VAL A 35 7.04 -15.64 7.23
N HIS A 36 7.80 -16.62 7.71
CA HIS A 36 7.91 -16.92 9.13
C HIS A 36 9.12 -16.21 9.75
N GLY A 37 8.97 -15.74 10.98
CA GLY A 37 10.01 -15.04 11.71
C GLY A 37 10.15 -13.56 11.34
N PRO A 38 11.05 -12.85 12.04
CA PRO A 38 11.22 -11.42 11.86
C PRO A 38 12.02 -11.11 10.59
N VAL A 39 11.66 -10.01 9.91
CA VAL A 39 12.37 -9.49 8.73
C VAL A 39 12.99 -8.13 9.02
N MET A 40 14.09 -7.81 8.35
CA MET A 40 14.70 -6.49 8.41
C MET A 40 14.01 -5.54 7.43
N VAL A 41 13.67 -4.34 7.91
CA VAL A 41 13.05 -3.26 7.15
C VAL A 41 13.96 -2.04 7.19
N ASP A 42 14.31 -1.51 6.03
CA ASP A 42 15.09 -0.28 5.87
C ASP A 42 14.31 0.78 5.06
N ALA A 43 14.97 1.88 4.72
CA ALA A 43 14.35 2.99 3.96
C ALA A 43 13.86 2.57 2.56
N GLU A 44 14.37 1.47 2.00
CA GLU A 44 14.00 0.94 0.69
C GLU A 44 12.93 -0.15 0.76
N GLY A 45 12.62 -0.68 1.96
CA GLY A 45 11.55 -1.64 2.20
C GLY A 45 12.02 -2.86 2.99
N ILE A 46 11.38 -4.02 2.75
CA ILE A 46 11.82 -5.27 3.36
C ILE A 46 13.08 -5.78 2.64
N VAL A 47 14.16 -6.02 3.39
CA VAL A 47 15.42 -6.50 2.84
C VAL A 47 15.21 -7.81 2.09
N SER A 48 15.76 -7.87 0.87
CA SER A 48 15.61 -8.96 -0.11
C SER A 48 14.18 -9.29 -0.57
N ASP A 49 13.23 -8.37 -0.40
CA ASP A 49 11.99 -8.39 -1.19
C ASP A 49 12.27 -7.98 -2.65
N ALA A 50 11.65 -8.66 -3.61
CA ALA A 50 11.84 -8.36 -5.03
C ALA A 50 10.96 -7.19 -5.50
N VAL A 51 11.59 -6.15 -6.04
CA VAL A 51 10.94 -5.05 -6.77
C VAL A 51 11.57 -4.93 -8.16
N CYS A 52 10.89 -5.48 -9.18
CA CYS A 52 11.46 -5.61 -10.52
C CYS A 52 11.29 -4.37 -11.43
N ASN A 53 10.31 -3.50 -11.15
CA ASN A 53 10.05 -2.30 -11.94
C ASN A 53 10.19 -1.03 -11.07
N ARG A 54 11.42 -0.60 -10.84
CA ARG A 54 11.73 0.57 -10.00
C ARG A 54 11.30 1.92 -10.58
N LYS A 55 10.91 1.98 -11.86
CA LYS A 55 10.33 3.19 -12.48
C LYS A 55 8.95 3.51 -11.90
N HIS A 56 8.18 2.49 -11.52
CA HIS A 56 6.79 2.64 -11.11
C HIS A 56 6.47 2.09 -9.71
N HIS A 57 7.37 1.28 -9.13
CA HIS A 57 7.18 0.60 -7.86
C HIS A 57 8.43 0.69 -6.98
N GLY A 58 8.23 0.66 -5.67
CA GLY A 58 9.31 0.77 -4.69
C GLY A 58 9.93 2.17 -4.61
N GLY A 59 11.13 2.22 -4.04
CA GLY A 59 11.79 3.46 -3.62
C GLY A 59 11.23 3.98 -2.30
N PRO A 60 11.83 5.03 -1.71
CA PRO A 60 11.56 5.42 -0.32
C PRO A 60 10.09 5.74 -0.02
N ASP A 61 9.39 6.36 -0.98
CA ASP A 61 7.97 6.69 -0.84
C ASP A 61 7.02 5.51 -1.04
N GLN A 62 7.50 4.38 -1.54
CA GLN A 62 6.72 3.17 -1.77
C GLN A 62 7.42 1.92 -1.22
N ALA A 63 8.16 2.10 -0.13
CA ALA A 63 9.03 1.09 0.47
C ALA A 63 8.24 -0.13 0.94
N ILE A 64 7.07 0.10 1.54
CA ILE A 64 6.19 -0.96 2.04
C ILE A 64 4.80 -0.79 1.44
N TYR A 65 4.31 -1.82 0.73
CA TYR A 65 2.91 -1.88 0.33
C TYR A 65 2.07 -2.61 1.39
N VAL A 66 0.95 -2.03 1.80
CA VAL A 66 0.10 -2.55 2.87
C VAL A 66 -1.34 -2.73 2.38
N MET A 67 -1.94 -3.87 2.74
CA MET A 67 -3.39 -4.06 2.71
C MET A 67 -3.92 -4.16 4.14
N GLY A 68 -5.07 -3.58 4.40
CA GLY A 68 -5.83 -3.87 5.61
C GLY A 68 -6.62 -5.17 5.45
N SER A 69 -6.92 -5.85 6.57
CA SER A 69 -7.76 -7.04 6.51
C SER A 69 -9.15 -6.75 5.96
N VAL A 70 -9.69 -5.56 6.21
CA VAL A 70 -10.98 -5.13 5.67
C VAL A 70 -10.93 -5.01 4.15
N ASP A 71 -9.78 -4.57 3.60
CA ASP A 71 -9.55 -4.51 2.15
C ASP A 71 -9.55 -5.92 1.55
N LEU A 72 -8.88 -6.89 2.20
CA LEU A 72 -8.82 -8.28 1.72
C LEU A 72 -10.19 -8.97 1.80
N ASP A 73 -10.96 -8.73 2.87
CA ASP A 73 -12.33 -9.25 3.01
C ASP A 73 -13.24 -8.70 1.90
N PHE A 74 -13.15 -7.40 1.62
CA PHE A 74 -13.86 -6.75 0.52
C PHE A 74 -13.51 -7.39 -0.83
N TRP A 75 -12.21 -7.56 -1.12
CA TRP A 75 -11.78 -8.14 -2.38
C TRP A 75 -12.12 -9.62 -2.51
N SER A 76 -12.09 -10.37 -1.41
CA SER A 76 -12.51 -11.78 -1.41
C SER A 76 -13.97 -11.92 -1.82
N HIS A 77 -14.83 -11.06 -1.27
CA HIS A 77 -16.24 -11.02 -1.66
C HIS A 77 -16.42 -10.61 -3.13
N SER A 78 -15.74 -9.53 -3.55
CA SER A 78 -15.86 -8.98 -4.91
C SER A 78 -15.32 -9.91 -6.01
N LEU A 79 -14.30 -10.71 -5.70
CA LEU A 79 -13.67 -11.65 -6.64
C LEU A 79 -14.26 -13.06 -6.59
N GLY A 80 -15.03 -13.39 -5.55
CA GLY A 80 -15.68 -14.70 -5.41
C GLY A 80 -14.73 -15.83 -4.95
N PHE A 81 -13.56 -15.50 -4.41
CA PHE A 81 -12.62 -16.46 -3.82
C PHE A 81 -11.85 -15.82 -2.65
N VAL A 82 -11.26 -16.64 -1.79
CA VAL A 82 -10.48 -16.14 -0.65
C VAL A 82 -9.18 -15.48 -1.14
N VAL A 83 -9.04 -14.19 -0.88
CA VAL A 83 -7.82 -13.43 -1.16
C VAL A 83 -6.85 -13.59 0.00
N GLU A 84 -5.84 -14.42 -0.22
CA GLU A 84 -4.76 -14.66 0.74
C GLU A 84 -3.79 -13.48 0.86
N ALA A 85 -3.06 -13.41 1.97
CA ALA A 85 -2.02 -12.41 2.18
C ALA A 85 -0.90 -12.51 1.11
N GLY A 86 -0.47 -11.36 0.59
CA GLY A 86 0.49 -11.22 -0.51
C GLY A 86 -0.15 -11.31 -1.90
N PHE A 87 -1.48 -11.48 -2.00
CA PHE A 87 -2.17 -11.65 -3.27
C PHE A 87 -2.23 -10.38 -4.14
N PHE A 88 -2.25 -9.20 -3.54
CA PHE A 88 -2.12 -7.94 -4.29
C PHE A 88 -0.67 -7.52 -4.50
N GLY A 89 0.27 -8.30 -3.94
CA GLY A 89 1.70 -8.02 -3.93
C GLY A 89 2.11 -7.09 -2.78
N GLU A 90 1.26 -6.99 -1.76
CA GLU A 90 1.51 -6.28 -0.51
C GLU A 90 2.54 -6.99 0.36
N ASN A 91 3.32 -6.18 1.07
CA ASN A 91 4.30 -6.62 2.03
C ASN A 91 3.69 -6.87 3.41
N LEU A 92 2.65 -6.14 3.80
CA LEU A 92 2.01 -6.28 5.11
C LEU A 92 0.50 -6.42 4.98
N VAL A 93 -0.08 -7.22 5.88
CA VAL A 93 -1.51 -7.22 6.16
C VAL A 93 -1.75 -6.76 7.58
N LEU A 94 -2.56 -5.71 7.78
CA LEU A 94 -2.87 -5.17 9.11
C LEU A 94 -4.31 -5.46 9.53
N ASP A 95 -4.50 -5.95 10.76
CA ASP A 95 -5.83 -6.31 11.28
C ASP A 95 -6.74 -5.10 11.52
N GLY A 96 -7.94 -5.16 10.98
CA GLY A 96 -9.00 -4.17 11.19
C GLY A 96 -8.77 -2.83 10.50
N VAL A 97 -7.77 -2.74 9.62
CA VAL A 97 -7.49 -1.56 8.80
C VAL A 97 -8.34 -1.59 7.53
N ASP A 98 -8.87 -0.42 7.17
CA ASP A 98 -9.66 -0.14 5.97
C ASP A 98 -8.98 1.02 5.24
N SER A 99 -8.37 0.73 4.09
CA SER A 99 -7.57 1.70 3.34
C SER A 99 -8.38 2.90 2.90
N ALA A 100 -9.69 2.74 2.68
CA ALA A 100 -10.58 3.83 2.29
C ALA A 100 -10.77 4.90 3.39
N LYS A 101 -10.43 4.58 4.64
CA LYS A 101 -10.53 5.51 5.79
C LYS A 101 -9.20 6.19 6.16
N LEU A 102 -8.12 5.83 5.49
CA LEU A 102 -6.79 6.38 5.77
C LEU A 102 -6.52 7.65 4.97
N HIS A 103 -5.58 8.43 5.49
CA HIS A 103 -5.08 9.65 4.90
C HIS A 103 -3.57 9.60 4.72
N VAL A 104 -3.06 10.34 3.74
CA VAL A 104 -1.63 10.61 3.62
C VAL A 104 -1.12 11.26 4.89
N GLY A 105 0.01 10.77 5.40
CA GLY A 105 0.64 11.19 6.65
C GLY A 105 0.19 10.42 7.89
N ASP A 106 -0.83 9.57 7.79
CA ASP A 106 -1.16 8.65 8.88
C ASP A 106 0.04 7.73 9.14
N ARG A 107 0.24 7.31 10.40
CA ARG A 107 1.40 6.52 10.81
C ARG A 107 1.02 5.23 11.51
N PHE A 108 1.87 4.23 11.30
CA PHE A 108 1.80 2.94 11.98
C PHE A 108 3.11 2.69 12.72
N LEU A 109 3.02 2.44 14.02
CA LEU A 109 4.16 2.36 14.92
C LEU A 109 4.24 0.95 15.50
N ALA A 110 5.18 0.16 14.98
CA ALA A 110 5.58 -1.13 15.54
C ALA A 110 6.71 -0.92 16.56
N HIS A 111 7.28 -2.00 17.11
CA HIS A 111 8.32 -1.91 18.13
C HIS A 111 9.57 -1.16 17.62
N GLU A 112 10.12 -1.60 16.50
CA GLU A 112 11.31 -0.96 15.91
C GLU A 112 10.96 -0.07 14.71
N VAL A 113 9.91 -0.44 13.96
CA VAL A 113 9.58 0.17 12.67
C VAL A 113 8.49 1.23 12.80
N VAL A 114 8.72 2.39 12.17
CA VAL A 114 7.70 3.43 12.01
C VAL A 114 7.44 3.66 10.53
N LEU A 115 6.17 3.51 10.14
CA LEU A 115 5.70 3.66 8.78
C LEU A 115 4.82 4.92 8.66
N GLU A 116 4.97 5.67 7.58
CA GLU A 116 4.11 6.82 7.23
C GLU A 116 3.45 6.59 5.88
N VAL A 117 2.13 6.74 5.82
CA VAL A 117 1.32 6.58 4.61
C VAL A 117 1.62 7.70 3.62
N THR A 118 1.93 7.35 2.38
CA THR A 118 2.37 8.31 1.35
C THR A 118 1.51 8.33 0.10
N ALA A 119 0.83 7.22 -0.23
CA ALA A 119 0.16 7.04 -1.51
C ALA A 119 -0.81 5.87 -1.54
N ALA A 120 -1.76 5.90 -2.49
CA ALA A 120 -2.56 4.74 -2.88
C ALA A 120 -1.77 3.78 -3.80
N ARG A 121 -2.17 2.50 -3.80
CA ARG A 121 -1.79 1.57 -4.86
C ARG A 121 -2.52 1.92 -6.16
N ILE A 122 -1.77 2.13 -7.25
CA ILE A 122 -2.33 2.38 -8.58
C ILE A 122 -2.35 1.07 -9.40
N PRO A 123 -3.49 0.53 -9.85
CA PRO A 123 -3.52 -0.73 -10.56
C PRO A 123 -2.65 -0.68 -11.82
N CYS A 124 -1.95 -1.78 -12.11
CA CYS A 124 -1.05 -1.89 -13.26
C CYS A 124 -1.30 -3.19 -14.04
N ALA A 125 -0.78 -3.28 -15.27
CA ALA A 125 -0.99 -4.45 -16.13
C ALA A 125 -0.53 -5.77 -15.50
N THR A 126 0.47 -5.74 -14.62
CA THR A 126 0.92 -6.92 -13.86
C THR A 126 -0.16 -7.40 -12.89
N LEU A 127 -0.89 -6.50 -12.23
CA LEU A 127 -1.98 -6.86 -11.33
C LEU A 127 -3.15 -7.43 -12.11
N SER A 128 -3.61 -6.76 -13.18
CA SER A 128 -4.68 -7.28 -14.05
C SER A 128 -4.35 -8.68 -14.59
N ALA A 129 -3.10 -8.90 -15.03
CA ALA A 129 -2.65 -10.21 -15.48
C ALA A 129 -2.66 -11.27 -14.36
N ARG A 130 -2.30 -10.89 -13.11
CA ARG A 130 -2.37 -11.80 -11.96
C ARG A 130 -3.80 -12.20 -11.63
N ILE A 131 -4.73 -11.26 -11.68
CA ILE A 131 -6.16 -11.51 -11.45
C ILE A 131 -6.76 -12.35 -12.58
N GLY A 132 -6.21 -12.26 -13.79
CA GLY A 132 -6.78 -12.89 -14.99
C GLY A 132 -7.95 -12.10 -15.58
N ASP A 133 -8.04 -10.80 -15.25
CA ASP A 133 -9.10 -9.90 -15.72
C ASP A 133 -8.48 -8.63 -16.33
N PRO A 134 -8.61 -8.42 -17.66
CA PRO A 134 -8.08 -7.22 -18.32
C PRO A 134 -8.78 -5.94 -17.89
N ASP A 135 -10.05 -6.01 -17.47
CA ASP A 135 -10.87 -4.89 -17.03
C ASP A 135 -10.78 -4.65 -15.52
N PHE A 136 -9.87 -5.34 -14.84
CA PHE A 136 -9.68 -5.20 -13.41
C PHE A 136 -9.23 -3.79 -13.00
N ALA A 137 -8.43 -3.10 -13.83
CA ALA A 137 -7.87 -1.81 -13.44
C ALA A 137 -8.94 -0.72 -13.24
N PRO A 138 -9.92 -0.52 -14.15
CA PRO A 138 -11.08 0.33 -13.89
C PRO A 138 -11.88 -0.07 -12.65
N ARG A 139 -12.19 -1.37 -12.49
CA ARG A 139 -12.92 -1.90 -11.31
C ARG A 139 -12.21 -1.57 -10.01
N PHE A 140 -10.89 -1.74 -9.97
CA PHE A 140 -10.04 -1.43 -8.83
C PHE A 140 -10.06 0.05 -8.46
N ARG A 141 -10.05 0.95 -9.46
CA ARG A 141 -10.19 2.40 -9.21
C ARG A 141 -11.55 2.74 -8.63
N GLN A 142 -12.62 2.20 -9.21
CA GLN A 142 -13.98 2.46 -8.79
C GLN A 142 -14.26 1.93 -7.38
N ALA A 143 -13.74 0.75 -7.04
CA ALA A 143 -13.93 0.13 -5.73
C ALA A 143 -13.38 0.98 -4.58
N GLY A 144 -12.32 1.77 -4.81
CA GLY A 144 -11.76 2.65 -3.79
C GLY A 144 -11.12 1.92 -2.60
N GLN A 145 -10.76 0.64 -2.78
CA GLN A 145 -10.09 -0.20 -1.76
C GLN A 145 -8.67 -0.61 -2.21
N PRO A 146 -7.75 0.35 -2.42
CA PRO A 146 -6.46 0.03 -3.03
C PRO A 146 -5.41 -0.60 -2.11
N GLY A 147 -5.61 -0.56 -0.79
CA GLY A 147 -4.48 -0.56 0.13
C GLY A 147 -3.64 0.72 -0.03
N PHE A 148 -2.47 0.76 0.58
CA PHE A 148 -1.67 1.99 0.65
C PHE A 148 -0.17 1.69 0.73
N TYR A 149 0.63 2.62 0.23
CA TYR A 149 2.07 2.60 0.38
C TYR A 149 2.50 3.41 1.58
N CYS A 150 3.56 2.95 2.22
CA CYS A 150 4.25 3.65 3.27
C CYS A 150 5.72 3.86 2.93
N ARG A 151 6.26 4.99 3.40
CA ARG A 151 7.69 5.18 3.62
C ARG A 151 8.08 4.72 5.01
N VAL A 152 9.35 4.36 5.19
CA VAL A 152 9.91 3.95 6.47
C VAL A 152 10.59 5.14 7.12
N LEU A 153 10.02 5.66 8.22
CA LEU A 153 10.61 6.76 9.00
C LEU A 153 11.68 6.26 9.95
N LYS A 154 11.52 5.03 10.46
CA LYS A 154 12.49 4.32 11.28
C LYS A 154 12.47 2.84 10.88
N GLY A 155 13.63 2.30 10.50
CA GLY A 155 13.81 0.90 10.14
C GLY A 155 14.16 0.02 11.35
N GLY A 156 14.11 -1.30 11.16
CA GLY A 156 14.34 -2.30 12.20
C GLY A 156 13.72 -3.65 11.86
N MET A 157 13.67 -4.54 12.85
CA MET A 157 13.01 -5.84 12.73
C MET A 157 11.49 -5.69 12.81
N LEU A 158 10.79 -6.50 12.02
CA LEU A 158 9.33 -6.56 11.98
C LEU A 158 8.87 -8.01 11.85
N ALA A 159 7.85 -8.42 12.60
CA ALA A 159 7.30 -9.78 12.50
C ALA A 159 5.77 -9.82 12.41
N ALA A 160 5.23 -10.89 11.83
CA ALA A 160 3.82 -11.19 11.94
C ALA A 160 3.46 -11.52 13.42
N GLY A 161 2.25 -11.14 13.84
CA GLY A 161 1.76 -11.25 15.22
C GLY A 161 2.11 -10.06 16.12
N GLU A 162 3.06 -9.21 15.69
CA GLU A 162 3.49 -8.01 16.42
C GLU A 162 2.36 -6.99 16.54
N ASP A 163 2.34 -6.30 17.68
CA ASP A 163 1.45 -5.18 17.93
C ASP A 163 1.91 -3.93 17.17
N ILE A 164 0.94 -3.21 16.59
CA ILE A 164 1.19 -1.99 15.82
C ILE A 164 0.14 -0.94 16.16
N ALA A 165 0.61 0.23 16.59
CA ALA A 165 -0.26 1.35 16.95
C ALA A 165 -0.56 2.24 15.74
N PHE A 166 -1.73 2.87 15.74
CA PHE A 166 -2.13 3.86 14.74
C PHE A 166 -2.01 5.27 15.30
N GLU A 167 -1.36 6.16 14.55
CA GLU A 167 -1.34 7.59 14.82
C GLU A 167 -1.90 8.37 13.62
N PRO A 168 -3.04 9.05 13.75
CA PRO A 168 -3.61 9.82 12.66
C PRO A 168 -2.79 11.09 12.39
N TYR A 169 -2.64 11.44 11.11
CA TYR A 169 -2.07 12.71 10.69
C TYR A 169 -2.87 13.89 11.25
N ARG A 170 -2.22 14.98 11.63
CA ARG A 170 -2.90 16.16 12.18
C ARG A 170 -3.09 17.31 11.17
N GLY A 171 -2.42 17.24 10.01
CA GLY A 171 -2.56 18.25 8.97
C GLY A 171 -3.73 17.99 8.02
N THR A 172 -3.64 18.53 6.81
CA THR A 172 -4.63 18.36 5.74
C THR A 172 -4.98 16.90 5.53
N LYS A 173 -6.28 16.62 5.44
CA LYS A 173 -6.80 15.29 5.17
C LYS A 173 -6.84 15.05 3.66
N LEU A 174 -5.92 14.22 3.19
CA LEU A 174 -5.93 13.66 1.83
C LEU A 174 -6.27 12.16 1.93
N PRO A 175 -7.53 11.76 1.67
CA PRO A 175 -7.94 10.36 1.70
C PRO A 175 -7.22 9.54 0.63
N ILE A 176 -6.89 8.29 0.94
CA ILE A 176 -6.21 7.39 0.00
C ILE A 176 -6.99 7.16 -1.31
N PRO A 177 -8.31 6.92 -1.29
CA PRO A 177 -9.08 6.75 -2.53
C PRO A 177 -9.02 7.97 -3.45
N THR A 178 -8.92 9.19 -2.90
CA THR A 178 -8.80 10.44 -3.68
C THR A 178 -7.59 10.41 -4.62
N ILE A 179 -6.45 9.87 -4.19
CA ILE A 179 -5.26 9.74 -5.03
C ILE A 179 -5.53 8.81 -6.22
N LEU A 180 -6.23 7.71 -5.98
CA LEU A 180 -6.53 6.71 -7.00
C LEU A 180 -7.56 7.22 -8.03
N GLN A 181 -8.56 7.97 -7.57
CA GLN A 181 -9.74 8.32 -8.35
C GLN A 181 -9.61 9.70 -9.01
N HIS A 182 -9.02 10.69 -8.33
CA HIS A 182 -9.08 12.10 -8.77
C HIS A 182 -7.77 12.61 -9.38
N PHE A 183 -6.59 12.07 -8.99
CA PHE A 183 -5.31 12.59 -9.50
C PHE A 183 -5.09 12.28 -10.99
N ARG A 184 -5.72 11.22 -11.51
CA ARG A 184 -5.89 10.97 -12.94
C ARG A 184 -7.35 10.57 -13.15
N PRO A 185 -8.23 11.56 -13.39
CA PRO A 185 -8.09 12.51 -14.51
C PRO A 185 -7.84 13.99 -14.15
N MET A 186 -7.24 14.28 -13.00
CA MET A 186 -7.01 15.66 -12.49
C MET A 186 -8.30 16.41 -12.14
N GLN A 187 -9.22 15.70 -11.48
CA GLN A 187 -10.46 16.26 -10.92
C GLN A 187 -10.19 16.87 -9.55
N LEU A 188 -9.31 17.88 -9.51
CA LEU A 188 -8.96 18.62 -8.31
C LEU A 188 -8.97 20.11 -8.61
N ASP A 189 -9.64 20.88 -7.75
CA ASP A 189 -9.60 22.34 -7.81
C ASP A 189 -8.26 22.90 -7.29
N ALA A 190 -8.04 24.21 -7.48
CA ALA A 190 -6.79 24.85 -7.09
C ALA A 190 -6.54 24.84 -5.57
N ALA A 191 -7.61 24.91 -4.76
CA ALA A 191 -7.51 24.89 -3.31
C ALA A 191 -7.15 23.48 -2.81
N GLU A 192 -7.78 22.44 -3.37
CA GLU A 192 -7.46 21.04 -3.11
C GLU A 192 -6.00 20.73 -3.47
N ARG A 193 -5.54 21.11 -4.68
CA ARG A 193 -4.15 20.90 -5.10
C ARG A 193 -3.16 21.53 -4.12
N ARG A 194 -3.38 22.81 -3.77
CA ARG A 194 -2.53 23.51 -2.79
C ARG A 194 -2.55 22.81 -1.43
N ALA A 195 -3.72 22.43 -0.93
CA ALA A 195 -3.85 21.77 0.36
C ALA A 195 -3.16 20.39 0.38
N TYR A 196 -3.25 19.63 -0.71
CA TYR A 196 -2.63 18.31 -0.82
C TYR A 196 -1.10 18.37 -0.98
N LEU A 197 -0.56 19.45 -1.54
CA LEU A 197 0.88 19.71 -1.55
C LEU A 197 1.47 19.91 -0.14
N GLU A 198 0.66 20.29 0.85
CA GLU A 198 1.10 20.40 2.26
C GLU A 198 1.11 19.05 3.00
N THR A 199 0.61 17.98 2.38
CA THR A 199 0.66 16.63 2.96
C THR A 199 2.01 15.97 2.69
N PRO A 200 2.43 14.97 3.48
CA PRO A 200 3.64 14.19 3.22
C PRO A 200 3.47 13.20 2.04
N LEU A 201 2.72 13.59 1.01
CA LEU A 201 2.44 12.84 -0.22
C LEU A 201 3.73 12.38 -0.90
N ALA A 202 3.69 11.17 -1.47
CA ALA A 202 4.81 10.65 -2.26
C ALA A 202 5.19 11.61 -3.40
N SER A 203 6.50 11.80 -3.57
CA SER A 203 7.14 12.69 -4.55
C SER A 203 6.56 12.58 -5.96
N ARG A 204 6.28 11.37 -6.44
CA ARG A 204 5.68 11.14 -7.76
C ARG A 204 4.30 11.80 -7.91
N PHE A 205 3.46 11.73 -6.88
CA PHE A 205 2.13 12.34 -6.94
C PHE A 205 2.19 13.84 -6.66
N ARG A 206 3.14 14.29 -5.83
CA ARG A 206 3.45 15.72 -5.67
C ARG A 206 3.80 16.36 -7.01
N ALA A 207 4.74 15.76 -7.75
CA ALA A 207 5.13 16.25 -9.08
C ALA A 207 3.96 16.29 -10.08
N MET A 208 2.94 15.43 -9.92
CA MET A 208 1.73 15.49 -10.74
C MET A 208 0.82 16.68 -10.39
N LEU A 209 0.79 17.11 -9.13
CA LEU A 209 -0.03 18.25 -8.69
C LEU A 209 0.64 19.60 -9.00
N GLU A 210 1.97 19.61 -9.13
CA GLU A 210 2.78 20.77 -9.47
C GLU A 210 2.85 21.05 -10.99
N ALA A 211 2.53 20.05 -11.81
CA ALA A 211 2.49 20.14 -13.28
C ALA A 211 1.18 20.77 -13.78
#